data_AF-A0A966TTE9-F1
#
_entry.id   AF-A0A966TTE9-F1
#
_cell.length_a   1.000
_cell.length_b   1.000
_cell.length_c   1.000
_cell.angle_alpha   90.00
_cell.angle_beta   90.00
_cell.angle_gamma   90.00
#
_symmetry.space_group_name_H-M   'P 1'
#
loop_
_entity.id
_entity.type
_entity.pdbx_description
1 polymer ?
#
loop_
_entity_poly.entity_id
_entity_poly.type
_entity_poly.pdbx_seq_one_letter_code
_entity_poly.pdbx_strand_id
1 'polypeptide(L)' 'MIDQSENSDDRSIERALSLLPGVDQVSFFSRDRIVYLRVNEEEFDRGALRDIEGLVDSAD' A
#
# COMPACT_ATOMS: atom_id res chain seq x y z
N MET A 1 -22.85 -16.92 -10.70
CA MET A 1 -21.58 -16.92 -9.95
C MET A 1 -21.11 -15.48 -9.96
N ILE A 2 -20.96 -14.85 -8.80
CA ILE A 2 -20.35 -13.52 -8.70
C ILE A 2 -18.88 -13.81 -8.49
N ASP A 3 -18.04 -13.50 -9.47
CA ASP A 3 -16.60 -13.48 -9.25
C ASP A 3 -16.29 -12.18 -8.51
N GLN A 4 -16.12 -12.27 -7.18
CA GLN A 4 -15.62 -11.19 -6.33
C GLN A 4 -14.14 -11.45 -5.97
N SER A 5 -13.35 -12.01 -6.89
CA SER A 5 -11.93 -12.28 -6.64
C SER A 5 -11.06 -11.02 -6.74
N GLU A 6 -11.65 -9.84 -6.79
CA GLU A 6 -10.94 -8.58 -6.99
C GLU A 6 -11.57 -7.52 -6.09
N ASN A 7 -11.22 -7.48 -4.80
CA ASN A 7 -11.53 -6.33 -3.90
C ASN A 7 -10.92 -6.41 -2.48
N SER A 8 -10.29 -7.52 -2.07
CA SER A 8 -9.89 -7.70 -0.66
C SER A 8 -8.43 -7.32 -0.35
N ASP A 9 -7.54 -7.37 -1.35
CA ASP A 9 -6.09 -7.17 -1.17
C ASP A 9 -5.66 -5.72 -1.41
N ASP A 10 -6.16 -5.06 -2.46
CA ASP A 10 -5.83 -3.66 -2.78
C ASP A 10 -6.21 -2.69 -1.66
N ARG A 11 -7.40 -2.86 -1.08
CA ARG A 11 -7.85 -2.07 0.07
C ARG A 11 -7.03 -2.34 1.33
N SER A 12 -6.43 -3.52 1.47
CA SER A 12 -5.60 -3.87 2.62
C SER A 12 -4.23 -3.19 2.53
N ILE A 13 -3.66 -3.09 1.33
CA ILE A 13 -2.39 -2.40 1.07
C ILE A 13 -2.54 -0.88 1.22
N GLU A 14 -3.58 -0.27 0.64
CA GLU A 14 -3.82 1.18 0.81
C GLU A 14 -3.97 1.55 2.29
N ARG A 15 -4.67 0.72 3.06
CA ARG A 15 -4.89 0.95 4.48
C ARG A 15 -3.60 0.82 5.28
N ALA A 16 -2.80 -0.22 5.02
CA ALA A 16 -1.50 -0.40 5.67
C ALA A 16 -0.57 0.79 5.42
N LEU A 17 -0.52 1.27 4.17
CA LEU A 17 0.29 2.42 3.77
C LEU A 17 -0.21 3.73 4.39
N SER A 18 -1.52 3.92 4.51
CA SER A 18 -2.09 5.12 5.14
C SER A 18 -1.83 5.23 6.64
N LEU A 19 -1.46 4.12 7.29
CA LEU A 19 -1.15 4.07 8.72
C LEU A 19 0.32 4.34 9.01
N LEU A 20 1.16 4.42 7.97
CA LEU A 20 2.57 4.70 8.14
C LEU A 20 2.78 6.14 8.62
N PRO A 21 3.64 6.36 9.64
CA PRO A 21 4.02 7.70 10.07
C PRO A 21 4.55 8.52 8.90
N GLY A 22 4.08 9.76 8.79
CA GLY A 22 4.49 10.66 7.72
C GLY A 22 3.86 10.37 6.34
N VAL A 23 2.90 9.46 6.20
CA VAL A 23 2.13 9.32 4.94
C VAL A 23 0.90 10.22 4.97
N ASP A 24 0.86 11.19 4.05
CA ASP A 24 -0.26 12.14 3.91
C ASP A 24 -1.32 11.65 2.92
N GLN A 25 -0.90 10.96 1.86
CA GLN A 25 -1.79 10.48 0.81
C GLN A 25 -1.26 9.21 0.17
N VAL A 26 -2.17 8.27 -0.10
CA VAL A 26 -1.93 7.05 -0.87
C VAL A 26 -2.75 7.13 -2.16
N SER A 27 -2.16 6.74 -3.29
CA SER A 27 -2.85 6.65 -4.58
C SER A 27 -2.52 5.31 -5.23
N PHE A 28 -3.55 4.47 -5.39
CA PHE A 28 -3.43 3.15 -5.98
C PHE A 28 -3.76 3.17 -7.48
N PHE A 29 -2.89 2.55 -8.29
CA PHE A 29 -3.08 2.39 -9.72
C PHE A 29 -3.14 0.90 -10.07
N SER A 30 -4.36 0.33 -10.01
CA SER A 30 -4.62 -1.11 -10.19
C SER A 30 -4.11 -1.69 -11.50
N ARG A 31 -4.10 -0.87 -12.57
CA ARG A 31 -3.70 -1.32 -13.92
C ARG A 31 -2.23 -1.74 -13.99
N ASP A 32 -1.38 -1.08 -13.21
CA ASP A 32 0.07 -1.30 -13.21
C ASP A 32 0.56 -1.93 -11.89
N ARG A 33 -0.36 -2.17 -10.94
CA ARG A 33 -0.07 -2.58 -9.55
C ARG A 33 0.97 -1.65 -8.89
N ILE A 34 0.89 -0.35 -9.18
CA ILE A 34 1.78 0.68 -8.64
C ILE A 34 1.03 1.48 -7.56
N VAL A 35 1.73 1.80 -6.46
CA VAL A 35 1.23 2.70 -5.42
C VAL A 35 2.13 3.93 -5.33
N TYR A 36 1.52 5.10 -5.34
CA TYR A 36 2.20 6.37 -5.07
C TYR A 36 1.86 6.86 -3.67
N LEU A 37 2.90 7.29 -2.94
CA LEU A 37 2.78 7.82 -1.59
C LEU A 37 3.24 9.27 -1.59
N ARG A 38 2.41 10.18 -1.09
CA ARG A 38 2.86 11.50 -0.66
C ARG A 38 3.23 11.39 0.81
N VAL A 39 4.45 11.80 1.13
CA VAL A 39 5.00 11.66 2.46
C VAL A 39 5.65 12.95 2.96
N ASN A 40 5.57 13.20 4.26
CA ASN A 40 6.37 14.18 4.96
C ASN A 40 7.76 13.59 5.23
N GLU A 41 8.80 14.12 4.57
CA GLU A 41 10.16 13.58 4.67
C GLU A 41 10.78 13.66 6.08
N GLU A 42 10.28 14.52 6.95
CA GLU A 42 10.78 14.65 8.33
C GLU A 42 10.23 13.57 9.26
N GLU A 43 9.04 13.03 8.95
CA GLU A 43 8.33 12.05 9.78
C GLU A 43 8.30 10.65 9.14
N PHE A 44 8.50 10.59 7.81
CA PHE A 44 8.39 9.36 7.06
C PHE A 44 9.63 8.49 7.22
N ASP A 45 9.43 7.34 7.86
CA ASP A 45 10.47 6.33 7.97
C ASP A 45 10.50 5.44 6.73
N ARG A 46 11.55 5.60 5.91
CA ARG A 46 11.81 4.74 4.75
C ARG A 46 12.01 3.27 5.14
N GLY A 47 12.38 2.99 6.39
CA GLY A 47 12.44 1.63 6.94
C GLY A 47 11.08 0.94 6.99
N ALA A 48 10.00 1.69 7.22
CA ALA A 48 8.65 1.14 7.33
C ALA A 48 8.09 0.60 5.99
N LEU A 49 8.68 1.00 4.86
CA LEU A 49 8.33 0.41 3.55
C LEU A 49 8.79 -1.04 3.41
N ARG A 50 9.90 -1.44 4.06
CA ARG A 50 10.40 -2.82 4.00
C ARG A 50 9.46 -3.83 4.64
N ASP A 51 8.77 -3.42 5.71
CA ASP A 51 7.79 -4.28 6.37
C ASP A 51 6.55 -4.53 5.49
N ILE A 52 6.23 -3.59 4.59
CA ILE A 52 5.10 -3.70 3.67
C ILE A 52 5.49 -4.48 2.40
N GLU A 53 6.73 -4.35 1.92
CA GLU A 53 7.24 -5.15 0.81
C GLU A 53 7.12 -6.66 1.07
N GLY A 54 7.33 -7.08 2.33
CA GLY A 54 7.10 -8.46 2.76
C GLY A 54 5.64 -8.95 2.68
N LEU A 55 4.66 -8.05 2.73
CA LEU A 55 3.24 -8.36 2.51
C LEU A 55 2.89 -8.45 1.01
N VAL A 56 3.68 -7.80 0.15
CA VAL A 56 3.50 -7.82 -1.31
C VAL A 56 4.13 -9.06 -1.93
N ASP A 57 5.29 -9.50 -1.43
CA ASP A 57 5.98 -10.73 -1.90
C ASP A 57 5.26 -12.03 -1.46
N SER A 58 4.48 -11.98 -0.39
CA SER A 58 3.69 -13.12 0.12
C SER A 58 2.26 -13.19 -0.42
N ALA A 59 1.87 -12.26 -1.31
CA ALA A 59 0.56 -12.19 -1.94
C ALA A 59 0.54 -12.70 -3.40
N ASP A 60 1.54 -13.50 -3.78
CA ASP A 60 1.59 -14.27 -5.03
C ASP A 60 1.23 -15.76 -4.79
#